data_AF-A0A538JY37-F1
#
_entry.id   AF-A0A538JY37-F1
#
_cell.length_a   1.000
_cell.length_b   1.000
_cell.length_c   1.000
_cell.angle_alpha   90.00
_cell.angle_beta   90.00
_cell.angle_gamma   90.00
#
_symmetry.space_group_name_H-M   'P 1'
#
loop_
_entity.id
_entity.type
_entity.pdbx_description
1 polymer ?
#
loop_
_entity_poly.entity_id
_entity_poly.type
_entity_poly.pdbx_seq_one_letter_code
_entity_poly.pdbx_strand_id
1 'polypeptide(L)'
;MTDTVDIGLHVVDHQLLDSEGRRCGNVDDLALEGNPGESLEVVALLSGPGVWGQRAGLLGRIVGWLGGGGTVRVPWQEVEQIAAHVKLRKRAEELGLGRGDDRLRPLIDRIPGADR
;
A
#
# COMPACT_ATOMS: atom_id res chain seq x y z
N MET A 1 -1.78 10.33 27.29
CA MET A 1 -2.55 9.19 26.77
C MET A 1 -1.79 8.70 25.55
N THR A 2 -1.14 7.55 25.65
CA THR A 2 -0.50 6.91 24.48
C THR A 2 -1.61 6.24 23.71
N ASP A 3 -2.07 6.87 22.63
CA ASP A 3 -3.02 6.26 21.71
C ASP A 3 -2.35 5.06 21.06
N THR A 4 -2.63 3.87 21.59
CA THR A 4 -2.17 2.61 21.04
C THR A 4 -3.05 2.24 19.86
N VAL A 5 -2.52 2.33 18.65
CA VAL A 5 -3.17 1.84 17.42
C VAL A 5 -2.80 0.36 17.25
N ASP A 6 -3.79 -0.51 17.11
CA ASP A 6 -3.57 -1.88 16.66
C ASP A 6 -3.27 -1.85 15.14
N ILE A 7 -1.98 -1.85 14.81
CA ILE A 7 -1.47 -1.68 13.45
C ILE A 7 -1.83 -2.90 12.56
N GLY A 8 -1.98 -4.08 13.17
CA GLY A 8 -2.31 -5.31 12.44
C GLY A 8 -3.76 -5.36 11.95
N LEU A 9 -4.69 -4.75 12.69
CA LEU A 9 -6.11 -4.74 12.35
C LEU A 9 -6.60 -3.44 11.68
N HIS A 10 -5.87 -2.33 11.82
CA HIS A 10 -6.35 -0.99 11.42
C HIS A 10 -5.48 -0.24 10.40
N VAL A 11 -4.44 -0.84 9.83
CA VAL A 11 -3.60 -0.17 8.79
C VAL A 11 -3.54 -0.98 7.50
N VAL A 12 -3.52 -2.31 7.59
CA VAL A 12 -3.66 -3.18 6.41
C VAL A 12 -5.03 -2.94 5.75
N ASP A 13 -5.08 -3.09 4.43
CA ASP A 13 -6.21 -2.80 3.53
C ASP A 13 -6.65 -1.33 3.46
N HIS A 14 -5.99 -0.42 4.20
CA HIS A 14 -6.26 1.00 4.05
C HIS A 14 -5.76 1.52 2.70
N GLN A 15 -6.52 2.46 2.12
CA GLN A 15 -6.10 3.15 0.91
C GLN A 15 -4.90 4.05 1.20
N LEU A 16 -3.95 4.06 0.28
CA LEU A 16 -2.84 5.01 0.28
C LEU A 16 -3.25 6.24 -0.53
N LEU A 17 -3.14 7.41 0.09
CA LEU A 17 -3.22 8.71 -0.57
C LEU A 17 -1.83 9.35 -0.59
N ASP A 18 -1.42 9.88 -1.73
CA ASP A 18 -0.19 10.66 -1.81
C ASP A 18 -0.34 12.07 -1.21
N SER A 19 0.73 12.87 -1.24
CA SER A 19 0.75 14.22 -0.68
C SER A 19 -0.31 15.16 -1.27
N GLU A 20 -0.78 14.89 -2.49
CA GLU A 20 -1.81 15.66 -3.18
C GLU A 20 -3.22 15.08 -2.96
N GLY A 21 -3.35 14.04 -2.13
CA GLY A 21 -4.61 13.36 -1.85
C GLY A 21 -5.05 12.38 -2.93
N ARG A 22 -4.20 12.06 -3.92
CA ARG A 22 -4.53 11.08 -4.96
C ARG A 22 -4.37 9.67 -4.42
N ARG A 23 -5.37 8.82 -4.65
CA ARG A 23 -5.28 7.36 -4.39
C ARG A 23 -4.17 6.74 -5.22
N CYS A 24 -3.25 6.03 -4.56
CA CYS A 24 -2.06 5.48 -5.21
C CYS A 24 -1.75 4.02 -4.84
N GLY A 25 -2.68 3.34 -4.18
CA GLY A 25 -2.59 1.93 -3.81
C GLY A 25 -3.33 1.63 -2.52
N ASN A 26 -3.04 0.47 -1.94
CA ASN A 26 -3.49 0.06 -0.62
C ASN A 26 -2.27 -0.42 0.20
N VAL A 27 -2.38 -0.43 1.52
CA VAL A 27 -1.42 -1.13 2.38
C VAL A 27 -1.73 -2.62 2.34
N ASP A 28 -0.86 -3.40 1.71
CA ASP A 28 -1.04 -4.86 1.57
C ASP A 28 -0.40 -5.63 2.74
N ASP A 29 0.70 -5.13 3.31
CA ASP A 29 1.37 -5.72 4.49
C ASP A 29 2.30 -4.69 5.15
N LEU A 30 2.95 -5.07 6.25
CA LEU A 30 3.86 -4.24 7.03
C LEU A 30 5.24 -4.90 7.11
N ALA A 31 6.29 -4.10 6.99
CA ALA A 31 7.63 -4.56 7.29
C ALA A 31 7.95 -4.30 8.76
N LEU A 32 8.37 -5.36 9.44
CA LEU A 32 8.81 -5.34 10.83
C LEU A 32 10.32 -5.56 10.92
N GLU A 33 10.99 -4.86 11.83
CA GLU A 33 12.38 -5.10 12.21
C GLU A 33 12.47 -5.29 13.72
N GLY A 34 13.42 -6.12 14.17
CA GLY A 34 13.69 -6.37 15.58
C GLY A 34 14.44 -7.68 15.75
N ASN A 35 15.14 -7.82 16.88
CA ASN A 35 15.89 -9.03 17.20
C ASN A 35 15.11 -9.96 18.14
N PRO A 36 15.49 -11.25 18.24
CA PRO A 36 14.89 -12.16 19.21
C PRO A 36 14.97 -11.62 20.64
N GLY A 37 13.81 -11.44 21.28
CA GLY A 37 13.72 -10.90 22.64
C GLY A 37 13.63 -9.37 22.73
N GLU A 38 13.67 -8.66 21.60
CA GLU A 38 13.45 -7.21 21.52
C GLU A 38 12.06 -6.87 20.98
N SER A 39 11.64 -5.61 21.12
CA SER A 39 10.40 -5.13 20.52
C SER A 39 10.50 -5.10 19.00
N LEU A 40 9.48 -5.61 18.31
CA LEU A 40 9.33 -5.45 16.87
C LEU A 40 8.82 -4.04 16.55
N GLU A 41 9.49 -3.36 15.63
CA GLU A 41 9.13 -2.04 15.15
C GLU A 41 8.64 -2.10 13.71
N VAL A 42 7.58 -1.35 13.40
CA VAL A 42 7.11 -1.17 12.02
C VAL A 42 8.01 -0.14 11.35
N VAL A 43 8.72 -0.57 10.32
CA VAL A 43 9.71 0.26 9.63
C VAL A 43 9.26 0.71 8.24
N ALA A 44 8.28 0.03 7.65
CA ALA A 44 7.72 0.39 6.35
C ALA A 44 6.32 -0.22 6.12
N LEU A 45 5.56 0.43 5.25
CA LEU A 45 4.37 -0.13 4.61
C LEU A 45 4.78 -0.87 3.34
N LEU A 46 4.09 -1.96 3.02
CA LEU A 46 4.26 -2.70 1.78
C LEU A 46 3.00 -2.58 0.93
N SER A 47 3.17 -2.31 -0.36
CA SER A 47 2.07 -2.14 -1.31
C SER A 47 2.39 -2.83 -2.63
N GLY A 48 1.39 -3.41 -3.26
CA GLY A 48 1.49 -4.05 -4.57
C GLY A 48 1.44 -5.57 -4.52
N PRO A 49 1.22 -6.19 -5.69
CA PRO A 49 0.91 -7.61 -5.81
C PRO A 49 2.07 -8.55 -5.44
N GLY A 50 3.30 -8.03 -5.39
CA GLY A 50 4.47 -8.79 -4.95
C GLY A 50 4.41 -9.21 -3.48
N VAL A 51 3.67 -8.48 -2.64
CA VAL A 51 3.48 -8.79 -1.21
C VAL A 51 2.83 -10.16 -1.03
N TRP A 52 1.93 -10.50 -1.95
CA TRP A 52 1.18 -11.75 -1.95
C TRP A 52 1.97 -12.91 -2.58
N GLY A 53 3.15 -12.65 -3.16
CA GLY A 53 3.89 -13.60 -4.01
C GLY A 53 4.29 -14.91 -3.32
N GLN A 54 4.51 -14.90 -2.00
CA GLN A 54 4.78 -16.10 -1.21
C GLN A 54 3.51 -16.73 -0.62
N ARG A 55 2.42 -15.96 -0.47
CA ARG A 55 1.16 -16.41 0.15
C ARG A 55 0.12 -16.94 -0.86
N ALA A 56 0.17 -16.51 -2.13
CA ALA A 56 -0.93 -16.71 -3.09
C ALA A 56 -0.64 -17.70 -4.24
N GLY A 57 0.51 -18.39 -4.25
CA GLY A 57 0.82 -19.43 -5.24
C GLY A 57 0.67 -18.96 -6.71
N LEU A 58 0.00 -19.75 -7.54
CA LEU A 58 -0.16 -19.48 -8.98
C LEU A 58 -0.99 -18.21 -9.27
N LEU A 59 -1.92 -17.84 -8.39
CA LEU A 59 -2.78 -16.66 -8.53
C LEU A 59 -1.99 -15.36 -8.29
N GLY A 60 -1.08 -15.35 -7.31
CA GLY A 60 -0.19 -14.21 -7.05
C GLY A 60 0.71 -13.88 -8.25
N ARG A 61 1.11 -14.89 -9.03
CA ARG A 61 1.90 -14.70 -10.26
C ARG A 61 1.09 -14.04 -11.39
N ILE A 62 -0.19 -14.37 -11.51
CA ILE A 62 -1.09 -13.77 -12.52
C ILE A 62 -1.40 -12.31 -12.16
N VAL A 63 -1.67 -12.02 -10.89
CA VAL A 63 -1.91 -10.64 -10.41
C VAL A 63 -0.65 -9.79 -10.50
N GLY A 64 0.53 -10.32 -10.15
CA GLY A 64 1.81 -9.64 -10.37
C GLY A 64 2.10 -9.31 -11.82
N TRP A 65 1.64 -10.16 -12.75
CA TRP A 65 1.79 -9.95 -14.19
C TRP A 65 0.82 -8.87 -14.74
N LEU A 66 -0.44 -8.88 -14.32
CA LEU A 66 -1.45 -7.90 -14.75
C LEU A 66 -1.23 -6.51 -14.10
N GLY A 67 -0.89 -6.48 -12.81
CA GLY A 67 -0.76 -5.27 -11.98
C GLY A 67 0.53 -4.47 -12.18
N GLY A 68 1.54 -5.02 -12.87
CA GLY A 68 2.66 -4.22 -13.40
C GLY A 68 3.66 -3.64 -12.40
N GLY A 69 3.64 -4.03 -11.12
CA GLY A 69 4.62 -3.57 -10.14
C GLY A 69 4.96 -4.66 -9.14
N GLY A 70 6.24 -4.82 -8.82
CA GLY A 70 6.67 -5.61 -7.67
C GLY A 70 6.19 -4.99 -6.35
N THR A 71 6.60 -5.56 -5.22
CA THR A 71 6.36 -4.95 -3.91
C THR A 71 7.03 -3.58 -3.83
N VAL A 72 6.25 -2.54 -3.56
CA VAL A 72 6.72 -1.21 -3.21
C VAL A 72 6.83 -1.13 -1.70
N ARG A 73 8.01 -0.75 -1.21
CA ARG A 73 8.28 -0.51 0.22
C ARG A 73 8.26 0.99 0.48
N VAL A 74 7.32 1.45 1.29
CA VAL A 74 7.17 2.86 1.68
C VAL A 74 7.72 3.02 3.11
N PRO A 75 8.84 3.74 3.32
CA PRO A 75 9.40 3.94 4.65
C PRO A 75 8.40 4.58 5.61
N TRP A 76 8.38 4.17 6.88
CA TRP A 76 7.42 4.67 7.86
C TRP A 76 7.48 6.20 8.03
N GLN A 77 8.65 6.80 7.82
CA GLN A 77 8.85 8.25 7.89
C GLN A 77 8.04 9.02 6.83
N GLU A 78 7.68 8.37 5.72
CA GLU A 78 6.86 8.97 4.67
C GLU A 78 5.36 8.94 5.00
N VAL A 79 4.96 8.32 6.11
CA VAL A 79 3.58 8.38 6.60
C VAL A 79 3.35 9.74 7.28
N GLU A 80 2.36 10.47 6.77
CA GLU A 80 1.92 11.75 7.34
C GLU A 80 0.82 11.51 8.38
N GLN A 81 -0.17 10.68 8.04
CA GLN A 81 -1.36 10.46 8.86
C GLN A 81 -1.93 9.07 8.64
N ILE A 82 -2.44 8.47 9.72
CA ILE A 82 -3.25 7.25 9.69
C ILE A 82 -4.64 7.62 10.22
N ALA A 83 -5.65 7.46 9.36
CA ALA A 83 -7.06 7.65 9.67
C ALA A 83 -7.87 6.59 8.89
N ALA A 84 -9.02 6.94 8.30
CA ALA A 84 -9.74 6.05 7.37
C ALA A 84 -8.94 5.71 6.10
N HIS A 85 -7.82 6.40 5.87
CA HIS A 85 -6.82 6.14 4.84
C HIS A 85 -5.43 6.46 5.42
N VAL A 86 -4.39 6.01 4.74
CA VAL A 86 -3.01 6.38 5.05
C VAL A 86 -2.57 7.47 4.08
N LYS A 87 -2.29 8.65 4.61
CA LYS A 87 -1.77 9.78 3.82
C LYS A 87 -0.24 9.79 3.87
N LEU A 88 0.37 9.95 2.71
CA LEU A 88 1.82 9.98 2.52
C LEU A 88 2.32 11.42 2.34
N ARG A 89 3.55 11.66 2.77
CA ARG A 89 4.20 12.98 2.69
C ARG A 89 4.66 13.37 1.29
N LYS A 90 4.81 12.38 0.39
CA LYS A 90 5.34 12.56 -0.97
C LYS A 90 4.33 12.13 -2.03
N ARG A 91 4.59 12.53 -3.27
CA ARG A 91 3.82 12.10 -4.44
C ARG A 91 4.03 10.62 -4.73
N ALA A 92 3.02 9.96 -5.29
CA ALA A 92 3.09 8.53 -5.57
C ALA A 92 4.25 8.15 -6.50
N GLU A 93 4.55 8.99 -7.50
CA GLU A 93 5.61 8.74 -8.47
C GLU A 93 7.00 8.68 -7.82
N GLU A 94 7.22 9.51 -6.80
CA GLU A 94 8.47 9.55 -6.03
C GLU A 94 8.67 8.28 -5.19
N LEU A 95 7.57 7.65 -4.79
CA LEU A 95 7.56 6.41 -4.02
C LEU A 95 7.39 5.16 -4.89
N GLY A 96 7.22 5.32 -6.21
CA GLY A 96 6.98 4.22 -7.15
C GLY A 96 5.59 3.58 -7.05
N LEU A 97 4.63 4.25 -6.43
CA LEU A 97 3.22 3.86 -6.26
C LEU A 97 2.37 4.30 -7.48
N GLY A 98 1.07 3.98 -7.47
CA GLY A 98 0.10 4.44 -8.47
C GLY A 98 0.10 3.71 -9.82
N ARG A 99 1.20 3.05 -10.21
CA ARG A 99 1.36 2.43 -11.54
C ARG A 99 0.26 1.44 -11.94
N GLY A 100 -0.23 0.65 -11.00
CA GLY A 100 -1.31 -0.33 -11.24
C GLY A 100 -2.65 0.35 -11.48
N ASP A 101 -3.01 1.31 -10.60
CA ASP A 101 -4.21 2.13 -10.73
C ASP A 101 -4.20 2.92 -12.05
N ASP A 102 -3.07 3.55 -12.39
CA ASP A 102 -2.89 4.32 -13.63
C ASP A 102 -3.05 3.43 -14.88
N ARG A 103 -2.57 2.19 -14.84
CA ARG A 103 -2.72 1.22 -15.94
C ARG A 103 -4.17 0.78 -16.12
N LEU A 104 -4.90 0.57 -15.03
CA LEU A 104 -6.29 0.13 -15.05
C LEU A 104 -7.27 1.27 -15.33
N ARG A 105 -6.87 2.52 -15.12
CA ARG A 105 -7.70 3.71 -15.28
C ARG A 105 -8.46 3.76 -16.62
N PRO A 106 -7.85 3.54 -17.80
CA PRO A 106 -8.59 3.55 -19.07
C PRO A 106 -9.65 2.45 -19.21
N LEU A 107 -9.52 1.36 -18.46
CA LEU A 107 -10.51 0.28 -18.42
C LEU A 107 -11.64 0.62 -17.42
N ILE A 108 -11.29 1.19 -16.27
CA ILE A 108 -12.25 1.64 -15.25
C ILE A 108 -13.12 2.78 -15.80
N ASP A 109 -12.51 3.75 -16.49
CA ASP A 109 -13.21 4.88 -17.14
C ASP A 109 -14.22 4.42 -18.21
N ARG A 110 -14.14 3.15 -18.66
CA ARG A 110 -15.12 2.56 -19.59
C ARG A 110 -16.30 1.89 -18.90
N ILE A 111 -16.27 1.73 -17.58
CA ILE A 111 -17.36 1.13 -16.80
C ILE A 111 -18.45 2.19 -16.61
N PRO A 112 -19.70 1.92 -17.02
CA PRO A 112 -20.80 2.88 -16.83
C PRO A 112 -20.95 3.29 -15.36
N GLY A 113 -20.78 4.59 -15.08
CA GLY A 113 -20.88 5.15 -13.73
C GLY A 113 -19.55 5.42 -13.01
N ALA A 114 -18.39 5.28 -13.68
CA ALA A 114 -17.08 5.56 -13.11
C ALA A 114 -16.81 7.06 -12.82
N ASP A 115 -17.55 7.97 -13.45
CA ASP A 115 -17.33 9.43 -13.37
C ASP A 115 -18.15 10.13 -12.27
N ARG A 116 -18.71 9.38 -11.29
CA ARG A 116 -19.59 9.93 -10.25
C ARG A 116 -18.91 10.20 -8.93
#